data_AF-A0A5M8SLX0-F1
#
_entry.id   AF-A0A5M8SLX0-F1
#
_cell.length_a   1.000
_cell.length_b   1.000
_cell.length_c   1.000
_cell.angle_alpha   90.00
_cell.angle_beta   90.00
_cell.angle_gamma   90.00
#
_symmetry.space_group_name_H-M   'P 1'
#
loop_
_entity.id
_entity.type
_entity.pdbx_description
1 polymer ?
#
loop_
_entity_poly.entity_id
_entity_poly.type
_entity_poly.pdbx_seq_one_letter_code
_entity_poly.pdbx_strand_id
1 'polypeptide(L)'
;MRKTTFVAGFSSLLLLCIAHNLAAATPPKNSGSQLVIVFKDGHRQSFSLSDIERIEFPGATASASADTQPYNPNWPPRGRYFGKWEAGDGAGSTFTITLKESGDAFRSIGDMHGKWVYVNGEAHITWDDGSMDALRKVGSRFQKSAYRAGKSFDDKPDNTAEAHNTSHQPI
;
A
#
# COMPACT_ATOMS: atom_id res chain seq x y z
N MET A 1 81.53 -35.76 43.24
CA MET A 1 80.42 -35.35 42.34
C MET A 1 80.34 -33.83 42.37
N ARG A 2 80.40 -33.19 41.21
CA ARG A 2 80.76 -31.77 41.03
C ARG A 2 79.64 -30.82 41.47
N LYS A 3 80.04 -29.77 42.20
CA LYS A 3 79.27 -28.56 42.49
C LYS A 3 79.45 -27.59 41.31
N THR A 4 78.39 -26.92 40.88
CA THR A 4 78.46 -25.63 40.19
C THR A 4 77.32 -24.74 40.69
N THR A 5 77.74 -23.62 41.23
CA THR A 5 76.97 -22.51 41.83
C THR A 5 76.92 -21.36 40.80
N PHE A 6 76.17 -20.29 41.11
CA PHE A 6 76.12 -18.93 40.50
C PHE A 6 75.12 -18.70 39.34
N VAL A 7 74.43 -17.56 39.17
CA VAL A 7 74.07 -16.37 40.00
C VAL A 7 73.22 -15.43 39.11
N ALA A 8 72.43 -14.56 39.76
CA ALA A 8 71.92 -13.23 39.32
C ALA A 8 70.98 -13.09 38.12
N GLY A 9 70.05 -12.14 38.27
CA GLY A 9 69.30 -11.55 37.17
C GLY A 9 68.15 -10.65 37.63
N PHE A 10 68.47 -9.51 38.23
CA PHE A 10 67.57 -8.41 38.57
C PHE A 10 67.13 -7.66 37.29
N SER A 11 65.93 -7.06 37.30
CA SER A 11 65.43 -5.99 36.41
C SER A 11 65.13 -6.29 34.94
N SER A 12 63.89 -6.05 34.51
CA SER A 12 63.54 -4.80 33.79
C SER A 12 62.03 -4.71 33.49
N LEU A 13 61.50 -3.51 33.72
CA LEU A 13 60.21 -3.00 33.24
C LEU A 13 60.00 -3.26 31.74
N LEU A 14 58.77 -3.58 31.34
CA LEU A 14 58.18 -3.02 30.13
C LEU A 14 56.66 -2.81 30.31
N LEU A 15 56.27 -1.55 30.47
CA LEU A 15 54.91 -1.06 30.25
C LEU A 15 54.57 -1.21 28.77
N LEU A 16 53.47 -1.88 28.44
CA LEU A 16 52.78 -1.70 27.17
C LEU A 16 51.29 -1.48 27.43
N CYS A 17 50.92 -0.23 27.64
CA CYS A 17 49.54 0.24 27.57
C CYS A 17 49.06 0.12 26.12
N ILE A 18 48.22 -0.87 25.81
CA ILE A 18 47.49 -0.85 24.55
C ILE A 18 46.10 -0.28 24.82
N ALA A 19 45.99 1.03 24.65
CA ALA A 19 44.71 1.71 24.50
C ALA A 19 44.09 1.28 23.16
N HIS A 20 43.25 0.25 23.18
CA HIS A 20 42.40 -0.08 22.03
C HIS A 20 41.23 0.89 21.98
N ASN A 21 41.44 2.01 21.30
CA ASN A 21 40.37 2.77 20.67
C ASN A 21 39.71 1.87 19.62
N LEU A 22 38.55 1.28 19.91
CA LEU A 22 37.61 0.86 18.88
C LEU A 22 36.54 1.94 18.73
N ALA A 23 36.90 2.98 17.96
CA ALA A 23 35.93 3.72 17.18
C ALA A 23 36.12 3.32 15.72
N ALA A 24 35.21 2.51 15.18
CA ALA A 24 35.09 2.28 13.75
C ALA A 24 33.62 2.02 13.36
N ALA A 25 33.05 3.04 12.69
CA ALA A 25 32.03 3.02 11.62
C ALA A 25 30.66 2.32 11.83
N THR A 26 29.61 3.15 11.84
CA THR A 26 28.24 2.90 11.28
C THR A 26 28.28 2.44 9.80
N PRO A 27 27.17 1.98 9.17
CA PRO A 27 26.05 1.11 9.57
C PRO A 27 25.91 -0.11 8.62
N PRO A 28 25.13 -1.18 8.92
CA PRO A 28 24.68 -2.08 7.86
C PRO A 28 23.64 -1.38 7.00
N LYS A 29 24.06 -1.10 5.77
CA LYS A 29 23.29 -0.73 4.60
C LYS A 29 22.07 -1.65 4.46
N ASN A 30 20.89 -1.15 4.80
CA ASN A 30 19.66 -1.65 4.20
C ASN A 30 18.84 -0.43 3.76
N SER A 31 19.02 -0.05 2.50
CA SER A 31 18.16 0.92 1.79
C SER A 31 16.80 0.32 1.45
N GLY A 32 16.39 -0.72 2.19
CA GLY A 32 15.06 -1.29 2.15
C GLY A 32 14.11 -0.41 2.94
N SER A 33 12.93 -0.18 2.38
CA SER A 33 11.82 0.50 3.02
C SER A 33 11.60 -0.10 4.43
N GLN A 34 11.77 0.70 5.47
CA GLN A 34 11.60 0.30 6.87
C GLN A 34 10.39 1.08 7.44
N LEU A 35 9.48 0.39 8.12
CA LEU A 35 8.43 1.04 8.90
C LEU A 35 8.99 1.38 10.29
N VAL A 36 8.89 2.64 10.71
CA VAL A 36 9.26 3.08 12.06
C VAL A 36 8.01 3.52 12.80
N ILE A 37 7.67 2.83 13.88
CA ILE A 37 6.59 3.21 14.80
C ILE A 37 7.22 3.99 15.95
N VAL A 38 6.78 5.24 16.15
CA VAL A 38 7.14 6.06 17.31
C VAL A 38 5.99 6.01 18.30
N PHE A 39 6.27 5.51 19.50
CA PHE A 39 5.28 5.32 20.54
C PHE A 39 5.18 6.57 21.42
N LYS A 40 4.08 6.69 22.17
CA LYS A 40 3.75 7.89 22.96
C LYS A 40 4.74 8.19 24.08
N ASP A 41 5.42 7.17 24.58
CA ASP A 41 6.51 7.27 25.57
C ASP A 41 7.86 7.63 24.92
N GLY A 42 7.90 7.82 23.60
CA GLY A 42 9.08 8.20 22.84
C GLY A 42 9.92 7.04 22.31
N HIS A 43 9.58 5.77 22.62
CA HIS A 43 10.31 4.65 22.04
C HIS A 43 10.04 4.53 20.54
N ARG A 44 11.03 4.03 19.80
CA ARG A 44 10.94 3.81 18.36
C ARG A 44 11.20 2.34 18.08
N GLN A 45 10.29 1.71 17.35
CA GLN A 45 10.47 0.35 16.88
C GLN A 45 10.46 0.35 15.36
N SER A 46 11.45 -0.31 14.77
CA SER A 46 11.62 -0.36 13.33
C SER A 46 11.43 -1.78 12.81
N PHE A 47 10.67 -1.91 11.73
CA PHE A 47 10.32 -3.18 11.08
C PHE A 47 10.75 -3.14 9.62
N SER A 48 11.40 -4.20 9.14
CA SER A 48 11.64 -4.37 7.70
C SER A 48 10.31 -4.62 6.99
N LEU A 49 10.03 -3.92 5.89
CA LEU A 49 8.76 -4.16 5.16
C LEU A 49 8.67 -5.59 4.60
N SER A 50 9.79 -6.27 4.36
CA SER A 50 9.79 -7.67 3.88
C SER A 50 9.29 -8.68 4.93
N ASP A 51 9.32 -8.30 6.21
CA ASP A 51 8.95 -9.17 7.33
C ASP A 51 7.52 -8.90 7.83
N ILE A 52 6.81 -7.95 7.20
CA ILE A 52 5.48 -7.51 7.61
C ILE A 52 4.43 -8.15 6.70
N GLU A 53 3.62 -9.06 7.26
CA GLU A 53 2.47 -9.64 6.57
C GLU A 53 1.22 -8.73 6.67
N ARG A 54 0.93 -8.19 7.85
CA ARG A 54 -0.27 -7.37 8.13
C ARG A 54 -0.04 -6.39 9.27
N ILE A 55 -0.73 -5.23 9.23
CA ILE A 55 -0.79 -4.24 10.32
C ILE A 55 -2.27 -4.03 10.68
N GLU A 56 -2.61 -4.11 11.98
CA GLU A 56 -3.98 -3.97 12.49
C GLU A 56 -4.07 -2.82 13.51
N PHE A 57 -5.16 -2.05 13.47
CA PHE A 57 -5.40 -0.92 14.39
C PHE A 57 -6.71 -1.12 15.16
N PRO A 58 -6.69 -1.24 16.50
CA PRO A 58 -7.92 -1.34 17.30
C PRO A 58 -8.71 -0.03 17.18
N GLY A 59 -10.00 -0.11 16.85
CA GLY A 59 -10.84 1.06 16.56
C GLY A 59 -10.95 1.39 15.06
N ALA A 60 -10.19 0.70 14.21
CA ALA A 60 -10.67 0.38 12.87
C ALA A 60 -11.71 -0.76 12.98
N THR A 61 -12.76 -0.55 13.78
CA THR A 61 -13.98 -1.36 13.65
C THR A 61 -14.51 -1.09 12.26
N ALA A 62 -14.18 -1.99 11.34
CA ALA A 62 -15.12 -2.51 10.36
C ALA A 62 -16.15 -1.52 9.78
N SER A 63 -15.72 -0.35 9.32
CA SER A 63 -16.43 0.37 8.23
C SER A 63 -15.85 -0.04 6.88
N ALA A 64 -15.32 -1.26 6.78
CA ALA A 64 -14.92 -1.90 5.53
C ALA A 64 -14.70 -3.42 5.73
N SER A 65 -15.54 -4.08 6.52
CA SER A 65 -15.67 -5.54 6.41
C SER A 65 -16.70 -5.86 5.33
N ALA A 66 -16.38 -5.48 4.09
CA ALA A 66 -17.09 -5.90 2.89
C ALA A 66 -16.14 -6.42 1.81
N ASP A 67 -14.94 -6.88 2.21
CA ASP A 67 -14.10 -7.70 1.36
C ASP A 67 -13.50 -8.82 2.23
N THR A 68 -14.14 -9.98 2.20
CA THR A 68 -13.60 -11.25 2.67
C THR A 68 -12.51 -11.77 1.71
N GLN A 69 -11.82 -10.87 1.03
CA GLN A 69 -10.99 -11.15 -0.14
C GLN A 69 -9.51 -11.01 0.24
N PRO A 70 -8.64 -11.97 -0.15
CA PRO A 70 -7.23 -11.91 0.20
C PRO A 70 -6.60 -10.61 -0.31
N TYR A 71 -5.87 -9.93 0.57
CA TYR A 71 -5.15 -8.71 0.22
C TYR A 71 -4.12 -9.02 -0.88
N ASN A 72 -4.29 -8.40 -2.05
CA ASN A 72 -3.30 -8.44 -3.14
C ASN A 72 -2.55 -7.10 -3.18
N PRO A 73 -1.23 -7.07 -2.87
CA PRO A 73 -0.47 -5.83 -2.84
C PRO A 73 -0.34 -5.15 -4.21
N ASN A 74 -0.65 -5.85 -5.30
CA ASN A 74 -0.63 -5.29 -6.65
C ASN A 74 -1.94 -4.55 -7.01
N TRP A 75 -2.98 -4.67 -6.20
CA TRP A 75 -4.25 -3.97 -6.43
C TRP A 75 -4.29 -2.62 -5.74
N PRO A 76 -4.90 -1.59 -6.35
CA PRO A 76 -5.07 -0.31 -5.69
C PRO A 76 -5.95 -0.48 -4.45
N PRO A 77 -5.63 0.12 -3.29
CA PRO A 77 -6.52 0.08 -2.13
C PRO A 77 -7.94 0.55 -2.48
N ARG A 78 -8.99 -0.01 -1.85
CA ARG A 78 -10.39 0.40 -2.06
C ARG A 78 -10.56 1.93 -2.06
N GLY A 79 -9.93 2.60 -1.09
CA GLY A 79 -10.01 4.06 -0.96
C GLY A 79 -9.48 4.85 -2.16
N ARG A 80 -8.69 4.22 -3.04
CA ARG A 80 -8.23 4.82 -4.30
C ARG A 80 -9.39 5.15 -5.24
N TYR A 81 -10.50 4.41 -5.14
CA TYR A 81 -11.69 4.55 -5.96
C TYR A 81 -12.68 5.61 -5.46
N PHE A 82 -12.51 6.13 -4.25
CA PHE A 82 -13.40 7.15 -3.72
C PHE A 82 -13.31 8.47 -4.52
N GLY A 83 -14.45 9.18 -4.56
CA GLY A 83 -14.57 10.50 -5.15
C GLY A 83 -15.17 10.50 -6.56
N LYS A 84 -14.97 11.63 -7.24
CA LYS A 84 -15.42 11.89 -8.61
C LYS A 84 -14.39 11.39 -9.61
N TRP A 85 -14.90 10.76 -10.65
CA TRP A 85 -14.20 10.23 -11.79
C TRP A 85 -14.84 10.79 -13.03
N GLU A 86 -14.04 11.26 -13.96
CA GLU A 86 -14.50 11.53 -15.31
C GLU A 86 -14.16 10.31 -16.17
N ALA A 87 -15.14 9.83 -16.94
CA ALA A 87 -14.99 8.66 -17.79
C ALA A 87 -15.67 8.87 -19.14
N GLY A 88 -15.17 8.21 -20.17
CA GLY A 88 -15.78 8.26 -21.51
C GLY A 88 -17.10 7.48 -21.58
N ASP A 89 -18.06 8.00 -22.35
CA ASP A 89 -19.34 7.34 -22.64
C ASP A 89 -19.25 6.28 -23.76
N GLY A 90 -18.14 6.25 -24.50
CA GLY A 90 -17.93 5.36 -25.66
C GLY A 90 -18.35 5.93 -27.00
N ALA A 91 -19.06 7.06 -27.00
CA ALA A 91 -19.44 7.83 -28.18
C ALA A 91 -18.52 9.05 -28.41
N GLY A 92 -17.56 9.28 -27.51
CA GLY A 92 -16.56 10.35 -27.61
C GLY A 92 -16.80 11.52 -26.66
N SER A 93 -17.83 11.47 -25.82
CA SER A 93 -18.04 12.43 -24.74
C SER A 93 -17.59 11.84 -23.40
N THR A 94 -17.51 12.69 -22.37
CA THR A 94 -17.23 12.26 -21.00
C THR A 94 -18.41 12.55 -20.07
N PHE A 95 -18.48 11.78 -18.99
CA PHE A 95 -19.45 11.99 -17.91
C PHE A 95 -18.77 11.73 -16.57
N THR A 96 -19.40 12.19 -15.49
CA THR A 96 -18.88 12.01 -14.13
C THR A 96 -19.50 10.80 -13.46
N ILE A 97 -18.68 9.98 -12.81
CA ILE A 97 -19.07 8.95 -11.84
C ILE A 97 -18.59 9.42 -10.46
N THR A 98 -19.43 9.36 -9.43
CA THR A 98 -19.04 9.61 -8.05
C THR A 98 -19.21 8.36 -7.22
N LEU A 99 -18.14 7.93 -6.55
CA LEU A 99 -18.14 6.78 -5.64
C LEU A 99 -17.93 7.25 -4.20
N LYS A 100 -18.96 7.03 -3.36
CA LYS A 100 -18.91 7.38 -1.93
C LYS A 100 -18.40 6.21 -1.12
N GLU A 101 -17.75 6.50 0.02
CA GLU A 101 -17.27 5.47 0.95
C GLU A 101 -18.40 4.50 1.40
N SER A 102 -19.62 5.02 1.53
CA SER A 102 -20.84 4.27 1.88
C SER A 102 -21.21 3.13 0.91
N GLY A 103 -20.59 3.07 -0.26
CA GLY A 103 -20.99 2.16 -1.34
C GLY A 103 -22.08 2.73 -2.25
N ASP A 104 -22.46 4.00 -2.10
CA ASP A 104 -23.35 4.66 -3.04
C ASP A 104 -22.56 5.19 -4.25
N ALA A 105 -23.18 5.06 -5.43
CA ALA A 105 -22.66 5.57 -6.69
C ALA A 105 -23.65 6.55 -7.33
N PHE A 106 -23.12 7.51 -8.09
CA PHE A 106 -23.88 8.44 -8.90
C PHE A 106 -23.18 8.59 -10.25
N ARG A 107 -23.95 8.72 -11.34
CA ARG A 107 -23.42 9.19 -12.63
C ARG A 107 -24.22 10.37 -13.16
N SER A 108 -23.52 11.31 -13.79
CA SER A 108 -24.13 12.53 -14.34
C SER A 108 -24.96 12.27 -15.60
N ILE A 109 -24.66 11.21 -16.36
CA ILE A 109 -25.45 10.83 -17.52
C ILE A 109 -26.77 10.18 -17.06
N GLY A 110 -27.88 10.81 -17.40
CA GLY A 110 -29.22 10.39 -17.00
C GLY A 110 -29.52 10.57 -15.51
N ASP A 111 -28.70 11.32 -14.75
CA ASP A 111 -28.87 11.59 -13.32
C ASP A 111 -29.20 10.33 -12.50
N MET A 112 -28.31 9.34 -12.61
CA MET A 112 -28.60 7.97 -12.19
C MET A 112 -27.87 7.62 -10.90
N HIS A 113 -28.58 6.91 -10.03
CA HIS A 113 -28.04 6.34 -8.80
C HIS A 113 -27.62 4.88 -9.01
N GLY A 114 -26.79 4.41 -8.09
CA GLY A 114 -26.37 3.01 -8.06
C GLY A 114 -25.64 2.67 -6.77
N LYS A 115 -25.12 1.45 -6.74
CA LYS A 115 -24.28 0.93 -5.66
C LYS A 115 -22.94 0.49 -6.22
N TRP A 116 -21.90 0.52 -5.41
CA TRP A 116 -20.61 -0.02 -5.80
C TRP A 116 -19.93 -0.81 -4.68
N VAL A 117 -19.15 -1.79 -5.10
CA VAL A 117 -18.34 -2.66 -4.26
C VAL A 117 -16.92 -2.76 -4.83
N TYR A 118 -15.96 -3.07 -3.97
CA TYR A 118 -14.60 -3.34 -4.43
C TYR A 118 -14.47 -4.85 -4.60
N VAL A 119 -14.04 -5.30 -5.76
CA VAL A 119 -13.90 -6.72 -6.08
C VAL A 119 -12.67 -6.89 -6.95
N ASN A 120 -11.77 -7.78 -6.55
CA ASN A 120 -10.61 -8.16 -7.35
C ASN A 120 -9.74 -6.99 -7.88
N GLY A 121 -9.59 -5.92 -7.10
CA GLY A 121 -8.81 -4.75 -7.51
C GLY A 121 -9.57 -3.74 -8.35
N GLU A 122 -10.89 -3.89 -8.48
CA GLU A 122 -11.77 -3.07 -9.29
C GLU A 122 -12.91 -2.50 -8.44
N ALA A 123 -13.42 -1.33 -8.83
CA ALA A 123 -14.71 -0.86 -8.34
C ALA A 123 -15.81 -1.33 -9.29
N HIS A 124 -16.63 -2.27 -8.84
CA HIS A 124 -17.80 -2.79 -9.56
C HIS A 124 -19.02 -1.98 -9.17
N ILE A 125 -19.68 -1.37 -10.15
CA ILE A 125 -20.79 -0.44 -9.98
C ILE A 125 -22.02 -1.05 -10.65
N THR A 126 -23.12 -1.12 -9.92
CA THR A 126 -24.43 -1.51 -10.45
C THR A 126 -25.35 -0.30 -10.38
N TRP A 127 -25.88 0.11 -11.52
CA TRP A 127 -26.79 1.23 -11.65
C TRP A 127 -28.24 0.77 -11.47
N ASP A 128 -29.13 1.68 -11.10
CA ASP A 128 -30.55 1.36 -10.83
C ASP A 128 -31.32 0.89 -12.08
N ASP A 129 -30.84 1.23 -13.29
CA ASP A 129 -31.36 0.71 -14.56
C ASP A 129 -30.86 -0.71 -14.90
N GLY A 130 -30.07 -1.31 -14.01
CA GLY A 130 -29.46 -2.62 -14.16
C GLY A 130 -28.21 -2.65 -15.04
N SER A 131 -27.81 -1.53 -15.66
CA SER A 131 -26.50 -1.43 -16.31
C SER A 131 -25.39 -1.44 -15.25
N MET A 132 -24.17 -1.76 -15.67
CA MET A 132 -23.03 -1.84 -14.77
C MET A 132 -21.81 -1.15 -15.38
N ASP A 133 -20.95 -0.64 -14.50
CA ASP A 133 -19.62 -0.14 -14.86
C ASP A 133 -18.57 -0.74 -13.91
N ALA A 134 -17.38 -0.99 -14.42
CA ALA A 134 -16.22 -1.37 -13.62
C ALA A 134 -15.08 -0.37 -13.83
N LEU A 135 -14.50 0.14 -12.74
CA LEU A 135 -13.27 0.95 -12.79
C LEU A 135 -12.07 0.08 -12.38
N ARG A 136 -11.08 -0.02 -13.26
CA ARG A 136 -9.88 -0.83 -13.06
C ARG A 136 -8.61 -0.04 -13.31
N LYS A 137 -7.56 -0.28 -12.52
CA LYS A 137 -6.21 0.18 -12.85
C LYS A 137 -5.57 -0.72 -13.91
N VAL A 138 -5.11 -0.11 -15.01
CA VAL A 138 -4.40 -0.78 -16.11
C VAL A 138 -3.06 -0.06 -16.31
N GLY A 139 -1.98 -0.68 -15.85
CA GLY A 139 -0.66 -0.04 -15.80
C GLY A 139 -0.67 1.22 -14.92
N SER A 140 -0.38 2.37 -15.51
CA SER A 140 -0.40 3.68 -14.83
C SER A 140 -1.73 4.43 -14.93
N ARG A 141 -2.69 3.92 -15.71
CA ARG A 141 -3.97 4.59 -15.99
C ARG A 141 -5.14 3.84 -15.35
N PHE A 142 -6.31 4.47 -15.35
CA PHE A 142 -7.57 3.82 -15.02
C PHE A 142 -8.44 3.71 -16.27
N GLN A 143 -9.19 2.61 -16.34
CA GLN A 143 -10.12 2.30 -17.41
C GLN A 143 -11.49 2.04 -16.80
N LYS A 144 -12.55 2.52 -17.46
CA LYS A 144 -13.93 2.11 -17.26
C LYS A 144 -14.31 1.04 -18.27
N SER A 145 -14.94 -0.03 -17.81
CA SER A 145 -15.63 -1.03 -18.63
C SER A 145 -17.13 -0.94 -18.37
N ALA A 146 -17.96 -0.86 -19.40
CA ALA A 146 -19.41 -0.71 -19.30
C ALA A 146 -20.12 -1.97 -19.78
N TYR A 147 -21.21 -2.33 -19.11
CA TYR A 147 -22.01 -3.51 -19.37
C TYR A 147 -23.48 -3.13 -19.37
N ARG A 148 -24.20 -3.47 -20.44
CA ARG A 148 -25.65 -3.30 -20.50
C ARG A 148 -26.36 -4.19 -19.47
N ALA A 149 -27.61 -3.86 -19.16
CA ALA A 149 -28.43 -4.64 -18.25
C ALA A 149 -28.53 -6.12 -18.69
N GLY A 150 -28.44 -7.01 -17.70
CA GLY A 150 -28.49 -8.47 -17.89
C GLY A 150 -27.15 -9.14 -18.24
N LYS A 151 -26.05 -8.39 -18.36
CA LYS A 151 -24.70 -8.96 -18.42
C LYS A 151 -24.13 -9.23 -17.03
N SER A 152 -22.99 -9.93 -16.98
CA SER A 152 -22.09 -10.07 -15.83
C SER A 152 -20.80 -9.26 -16.02
N PHE A 153 -20.07 -8.98 -14.94
CA PHE A 153 -18.75 -8.34 -14.99
C PHE A 153 -17.68 -9.21 -15.70
N ASP A 154 -17.89 -10.53 -15.73
CA ASP A 154 -17.01 -11.48 -16.43
C ASP A 154 -17.28 -11.55 -17.95
N ASP A 155 -18.39 -10.96 -18.42
CA ASP A 155 -18.67 -10.90 -19.85
C ASP A 155 -17.76 -9.91 -20.58
N LYS A 156 -17.78 -9.95 -21.92
CA LYS A 156 -17.17 -8.89 -22.71
C LYS A 156 -17.91 -7.56 -22.47
N PRO A 157 -17.21 -6.47 -22.10
CA PRO A 157 -17.82 -5.16 -21.95
C PRO A 157 -18.35 -4.63 -23.29
N ASP A 158 -19.46 -3.88 -23.23
CA ASP A 158 -20.03 -3.19 -24.39
C ASP A 158 -19.20 -1.99 -24.81
N ASN A 159 -18.54 -1.34 -23.84
CA ASN A 159 -17.67 -0.21 -24.06
C ASN A 159 -16.51 -0.22 -23.04
N THR A 160 -15.33 0.21 -23.48
CA THR A 160 -14.20 0.50 -22.61
C THR A 160 -13.69 1.90 -22.90
N ALA A 161 -13.49 2.70 -21.87
CA ALA A 161 -12.99 4.06 -21.99
C ALA A 161 -11.96 4.37 -20.90
N GLU A 162 -11.14 5.39 -21.11
CA GLU A 162 -10.29 5.90 -20.03
C GLU A 162 -11.15 6.50 -18.92
N ALA A 163 -10.62 6.45 -17.69
CA ALA A 163 -11.19 7.12 -16.54
C ALA A 163 -10.09 7.82 -15.75
N HIS A 164 -10.39 9.01 -15.22
CA HIS A 164 -9.46 9.76 -14.37
C HIS A 164 -10.18 10.31 -13.14
N ASN A 165 -9.55 10.16 -11.98
CA ASN A 165 -10.07 10.71 -10.74
C ASN A 165 -9.85 12.23 -10.74
N THR A 166 -10.94 12.99 -10.63
CA THR A 166 -10.94 14.46 -10.67
C THR A 166 -11.04 15.08 -9.28
N SER A 167 -11.16 14.27 -8.22
CA SER A 167 -11.29 14.74 -6.83
C SER A 167 -9.96 14.99 -6.13
N HIS A 168 -8.86 15.09 -6.87
CA HIS A 168 -7.55 15.39 -6.30
C HIS A 168 -7.50 16.80 -5.69
N GLN A 169 -7.73 16.91 -4.37
CA GLN A 169 -7.02 17.90 -3.55
C GLN A 169 -5.55 17.46 -3.42
N PRO A 170 -4.57 18.38 -3.54
CA PRO A 170 -3.16 18.05 -3.31
C PRO A 170 -2.96 17.53 -1.89
N ILE A 171 -2.09 16.53 -1.74
CA ILE A 171 -1.42 16.20 -0.48
C ILE A 171 -0.40 17.28 -0.13
#